data_AF-A0A2M8DY11-F1
#
_entry.id   AF-A0A2M8DY11-F1
#
_cell.length_a   1.000
_cell.length_b   1.000
_cell.length_c   1.000
_cell.angle_alpha   90.00
_cell.angle_beta   90.00
_cell.angle_gamma   90.00
#
_symmetry.space_group_name_H-M   'P 1'
#
loop_
_entity.id
_entity.type
_entity.pdbx_description
1 polymer ?
#
loop_
_entity_poly.entity_id
_entity_poly.type
_entity_poly.pdbx_seq_one_letter_code
_entity_poly.pdbx_strand_id
1 'polypeptide(L)'
;MTDRPKICIDRILPRDMMRLQTVARIAGGPVRAIAPIGKTWMNGSTLRVRFMGGTVAEQDKVRQQAGWWAQVANIKFDFNNAPDADIRIAFDPSDGAWSYIGTDCSAIPLNAPTMNLGFLDGGTPAHEFGHAIGLAHEHQNPAGGIQWNEQVVIREMAKSPNFWDEQKTRHNILDTNVSGFILPRKFPCKA
;
A
#
# COMPACT_ATOMS: atom_id res chain seq x y z
N MET A 1 -30.85 3.12 -3.61
CA MET A 1 -29.51 2.54 -3.83
C MET A 1 -28.80 2.62 -2.50
N THR A 2 -28.53 1.48 -1.88
CA THR A 2 -27.82 1.42 -0.61
C THR A 2 -26.42 1.99 -0.82
N ASP A 3 -26.10 3.06 -0.09
CA ASP A 3 -24.79 3.71 -0.09
C ASP A 3 -23.76 2.64 0.33
N ARG A 4 -22.90 2.24 -0.61
CA ARG A 4 -21.96 1.13 -0.38
C ARG A 4 -20.77 1.66 0.41
N PRO A 5 -20.21 0.87 1.35
CA PRO A 5 -19.04 1.29 2.08
C PRO A 5 -17.86 1.47 1.10
N LYS A 6 -17.23 2.64 1.15
CA LYS A 6 -15.98 2.93 0.47
C LYS A 6 -14.85 2.28 1.26
N ILE A 7 -14.16 1.33 0.64
CA ILE A 7 -13.13 0.52 1.30
C ILE A 7 -11.85 0.56 0.45
N CYS A 8 -10.73 0.80 1.11
CA CYS A 8 -9.38 0.76 0.52
C CYS A 8 -8.82 -0.66 0.50
N ILE A 9 -8.26 -0.98 -0.66
CA ILE A 9 -7.60 -2.18 -1.19
C ILE A 9 -6.07 -2.30 -1.19
N ASP A 10 -5.45 -3.37 -0.69
CA ASP A 10 -4.08 -3.71 -1.14
C ASP A 10 -4.12 -4.56 -2.42
N ARG A 11 -3.30 -4.21 -3.43
CA ARG A 11 -2.96 -5.14 -4.52
C ARG A 11 -1.56 -5.73 -4.31
N ILE A 12 -1.51 -7.06 -4.31
CA ILE A 12 -0.30 -7.83 -4.04
C ILE A 12 0.05 -8.64 -5.29
N LEU A 13 1.35 -8.80 -5.56
CA LEU A 13 1.81 -9.63 -6.68
C LEU A 13 1.46 -11.10 -6.45
N PRO A 14 1.22 -11.90 -7.51
CA PRO A 14 0.90 -13.32 -7.37
C PRO A 14 1.92 -14.13 -6.57
N ARG A 15 3.21 -13.77 -6.67
CA ARG A 15 4.30 -14.42 -5.92
C ARG A 15 4.25 -14.18 -4.40
N ASP A 16 3.52 -13.16 -3.98
CA ASP A 16 3.42 -12.72 -2.59
C ASP A 16 2.06 -13.06 -1.95
N MET A 17 1.08 -13.55 -2.73
CA MET A 17 -0.27 -13.93 -2.26
C MET A 17 -0.30 -15.02 -1.18
N MET A 18 0.80 -15.78 -1.01
CA MET A 18 0.88 -16.90 -0.06
C MET A 18 2.04 -16.76 0.93
N ARG A 19 2.67 -15.57 1.00
CA ARG A 19 3.84 -15.35 1.85
C ARG A 19 3.53 -14.29 2.89
N LEU A 20 3.48 -14.69 4.16
CA LEU A 20 3.43 -13.75 5.26
C LEU A 20 4.63 -12.79 5.16
N GLN A 21 4.34 -11.50 5.08
CA GLN A 21 5.37 -10.48 4.96
C GLN A 21 6.08 -10.34 6.32
N THR A 22 7.40 -10.47 6.31
CA THR A 22 8.20 -10.12 7.49
C THR A 22 8.31 -8.61 7.53
N VAL A 23 8.02 -8.01 8.67
CA VAL A 23 8.01 -6.54 8.81
C VAL A 23 9.23 -6.07 9.57
N ALA A 24 9.87 -5.00 9.10
CA ALA A 24 11.01 -4.41 9.80
C ALA A 24 10.52 -3.64 11.03
N ARG A 25 10.97 -4.03 12.24
CA ARG A 25 10.81 -3.21 13.44
C ARG A 25 11.99 -2.25 13.55
N ILE A 26 11.72 -0.94 13.60
CA ILE A 26 12.72 0.04 14.02
C ILE A 26 12.97 -0.19 15.52
N ALA A 27 14.19 -0.55 15.90
CA ALA A 27 14.55 -0.78 17.30
C ALA A 27 14.43 0.53 18.10
N GLY A 28 13.64 0.50 19.19
CA GLY A 28 13.62 1.56 20.21
C GLY A 28 12.48 2.59 20.11
N GLY A 29 11.50 2.44 19.22
CA GLY A 29 10.33 3.33 19.13
C GLY A 29 8.99 2.59 19.14
N PRO A 30 7.87 3.27 19.45
CA PRO A 30 6.54 2.69 19.29
C PRO A 30 6.31 2.31 17.81
N VAL A 31 5.69 1.16 17.56
CA VAL A 31 5.32 0.71 16.21
C VAL A 31 4.27 1.69 15.67
N ARG A 32 4.62 2.46 14.63
CA ARG A 32 3.78 3.54 14.07
C ARG A 32 3.46 3.35 12.58
N ALA A 33 4.15 2.45 11.91
CA ALA A 33 3.92 2.06 10.52
C ALA A 33 4.59 0.70 10.26
N ILE A 34 3.98 -0.12 9.42
CA ILE A 34 4.47 -1.46 9.09
C ILE A 34 5.01 -1.45 7.68
N ALA A 35 6.27 -1.84 7.47
CA ALA A 35 6.84 -1.96 6.14
C ALA A 35 7.30 -3.39 5.89
N PRO A 36 6.75 -4.09 4.88
CA PRO A 36 7.25 -5.38 4.45
C PRO A 36 8.72 -5.30 3.99
N ILE A 37 9.55 -6.24 4.46
CA ILE A 37 10.97 -6.28 4.13
C ILE A 37 11.16 -6.44 2.62
N GLY A 38 12.00 -5.58 2.03
CA GLY A 38 12.34 -5.61 0.61
C GLY A 38 11.34 -4.91 -0.31
N LYS A 39 10.24 -4.37 0.24
CA LYS A 39 9.24 -3.63 -0.53
C LYS A 39 9.43 -2.12 -0.47
N THR A 40 10.18 -1.60 0.50
CA THR A 40 10.45 -0.16 0.61
C THR A 40 11.42 0.32 -0.46
N TRP A 41 11.19 1.53 -0.96
CA TRP A 41 12.14 2.23 -1.83
C TRP A 41 13.43 2.60 -1.08
N MET A 42 14.52 2.81 -1.83
CA MET A 42 15.75 3.32 -1.23
C MET A 42 15.52 4.71 -0.65
N ASN A 43 16.12 4.99 0.50
CA ASN A 43 16.03 6.29 1.15
C ASN A 43 16.58 7.39 0.22
N GLY A 44 15.84 8.49 0.08
CA GLY A 44 16.17 9.60 -0.83
C GLY A 44 15.69 9.41 -2.28
N SER A 45 14.97 8.33 -2.59
CA SER A 45 14.45 8.10 -3.94
C SER A 45 13.49 9.20 -4.39
N THR A 46 13.55 9.54 -5.67
CA THR A 46 12.52 10.34 -6.34
C THR A 46 11.69 9.41 -7.21
N LEU A 47 10.43 9.21 -6.83
CA LEU A 47 9.49 8.32 -7.50
C LEU A 47 8.74 9.11 -8.57
N ARG A 48 8.79 8.62 -9.81
CA ARG A 48 8.07 9.25 -10.92
C ARG A 48 6.61 8.85 -10.85
N VAL A 49 5.73 9.82 -11.00
CA VAL A 49 4.29 9.64 -10.91
C VAL A 49 3.63 10.12 -12.18
N ARG A 50 2.71 9.31 -12.72
CA ARG A 50 1.85 9.70 -13.85
C ARG A 50 0.39 9.46 -13.55
N PHE A 51 -0.46 10.30 -14.12
CA PHE A 51 -1.91 10.14 -14.10
C PHE A 51 -2.38 9.48 -15.39
N MET A 52 -3.16 8.41 -15.27
CA MET A 52 -3.80 7.69 -16.37
C MET A 52 -5.28 8.09 -16.47
N GLY A 53 -5.54 9.39 -16.50
CA GLY A 53 -6.89 9.98 -16.44
C GLY A 53 -7.04 10.97 -15.28
N GLY A 54 -8.27 11.12 -14.80
CA GLY A 54 -8.63 12.05 -13.74
C GLY A 54 -8.73 13.50 -14.22
N THR A 55 -9.63 14.26 -13.59
CA THR A 55 -9.78 15.70 -13.77
C THR A 55 -8.63 16.45 -13.10
N VAL A 56 -8.44 17.72 -13.48
CA VAL A 56 -7.42 18.59 -12.87
C VAL A 56 -7.57 18.66 -11.34
N ALA A 57 -8.81 18.80 -10.86
CA ALA A 57 -9.11 18.88 -9.42
C ALA A 57 -8.74 17.59 -8.68
N GLU A 58 -9.00 16.42 -9.28
CA GLU A 58 -8.62 15.13 -8.71
C GLU A 58 -7.10 15.00 -8.64
N GLN A 59 -6.40 15.33 -9.73
CA GLN A 59 -4.94 15.28 -9.76
C GLN A 59 -4.29 16.24 -8.76
N ASP A 60 -4.83 17.46 -8.59
CA ASP A 60 -4.34 18.42 -7.61
C ASP A 60 -4.52 17.93 -6.18
N LYS A 61 -5.65 17.27 -5.91
CA LYS A 61 -5.88 16.64 -4.60
C LYS A 61 -4.86 15.54 -4.32
N VAL A 62 -4.56 14.73 -5.33
CA VAL A 62 -3.54 13.68 -5.21
C VAL A 62 -2.16 14.27 -4.97
N ARG A 63 -1.74 15.30 -5.73
CA ARG A 63 -0.45 15.99 -5.52
C ARG A 63 -0.32 16.53 -4.10
N GLN A 64 -1.37 17.19 -3.61
CA GLN A 64 -1.41 17.74 -2.25
C GLN A 64 -1.17 16.65 -1.20
N GLN A 65 -1.91 15.56 -1.27
CA GLN A 65 -1.88 14.52 -0.24
C GLN A 65 -0.67 13.60 -0.33
N ALA A 66 -0.18 13.31 -1.53
CA ALA A 66 1.13 12.67 -1.73
C ALA A 66 2.25 13.51 -1.11
N GLY A 67 2.16 14.84 -1.22
CA GLY A 67 3.12 15.78 -0.63
C GLY A 67 3.24 15.67 0.91
N TRP A 68 2.22 15.19 1.61
CA TRP A 68 2.30 14.97 3.06
C TRP A 68 3.36 13.93 3.43
N TRP A 69 3.51 12.88 2.61
CA TRP A 69 4.56 11.88 2.81
C TRP A 69 5.95 12.45 2.58
N ALA A 70 6.13 13.31 1.58
CA ALA A 70 7.44 13.93 1.30
C ALA A 70 7.95 14.85 2.44
N GLN A 71 7.07 15.25 3.37
CA GLN A 71 7.44 16.05 4.55
C GLN A 71 7.99 15.20 5.70
N VAL A 72 7.63 13.93 5.77
CA VAL A 72 7.93 13.04 6.91
C VAL A 72 8.76 11.82 6.52
N ALA A 73 8.75 11.44 5.25
CA ALA A 73 9.59 10.42 4.66
C ALA A 73 10.61 11.09 3.73
N ASN A 74 11.84 10.59 3.72
CA ASN A 74 12.86 11.04 2.78
C ASN A 74 12.67 10.34 1.42
N ILE A 75 11.54 10.65 0.78
CA ILE A 75 11.13 10.25 -0.56
C ILE A 75 10.56 11.50 -1.24
N LYS A 76 10.77 11.64 -2.54
CA LYS A 76 10.19 12.71 -3.36
C LYS A 76 9.26 12.12 -4.41
N PHE A 77 8.24 12.87 -4.80
CA PHE A 77 7.35 12.51 -5.91
C PHE A 77 7.55 13.49 -7.06
N ASP A 78 7.89 12.97 -8.24
CA ASP A 78 8.03 13.74 -9.46
C ASP A 78 6.84 13.46 -10.39
N PHE A 79 5.87 14.38 -10.40
CA PHE A 79 4.67 14.31 -11.23
C PHE A 79 4.97 14.80 -12.66
N ASN A 80 5.73 14.01 -13.42
CA ASN A 80 6.23 14.38 -14.74
C ASN A 80 5.53 13.67 -15.91
N ASN A 81 4.53 12.84 -15.62
CA ASN A 81 3.80 12.06 -16.62
C ASN A 81 4.69 11.11 -17.46
N ALA A 82 5.82 10.64 -16.91
CA ALA A 82 6.72 9.74 -17.62
C ALA A 82 6.02 8.42 -18.01
N PRO A 83 6.25 7.90 -19.23
CA PRO A 83 5.63 6.66 -19.68
C PRO A 83 6.07 5.44 -18.85
N ASP A 84 7.25 5.50 -18.24
CA ASP A 84 7.84 4.50 -17.36
C ASP A 84 7.81 4.92 -15.88
N ALA A 85 6.85 5.77 -15.50
CA ALA A 85 6.65 6.20 -14.12
C ALA A 85 6.47 5.02 -13.16
N ASP A 86 7.08 5.11 -11.98
CA ASP A 86 7.01 4.09 -10.92
C ASP A 86 5.57 3.94 -10.43
N ILE A 87 4.90 5.06 -10.15
CA ILE A 87 3.51 5.11 -9.68
C ILE A 87 2.62 5.59 -10.84
N ARG A 88 1.63 4.78 -11.20
CA ARG A 88 0.71 5.04 -12.33
C ARG A 88 -0.73 4.98 -11.83
N ILE A 89 -1.40 6.13 -11.81
CA ILE A 89 -2.65 6.32 -11.07
C ILE A 89 -3.84 6.36 -12.02
N ALA A 90 -4.77 5.41 -11.87
CA ALA A 90 -6.08 5.43 -12.50
C ALA A 90 -7.15 6.05 -11.57
N PHE A 91 -8.29 6.43 -12.14
CA PHE A 91 -9.43 7.02 -11.44
C PHE A 91 -10.72 6.31 -11.84
N ASP A 92 -10.73 4.98 -11.79
CA ASP A 92 -11.90 4.17 -12.11
C ASP A 92 -12.80 4.04 -10.86
N PRO A 93 -13.99 4.67 -10.82
CA PRO A 93 -14.88 4.60 -9.67
C PRO A 93 -15.49 3.20 -9.46
N SER A 94 -15.42 2.32 -10.46
CA SER A 94 -15.90 0.94 -10.36
C SER A 94 -14.86 -0.03 -9.78
N ASP A 95 -13.60 0.39 -9.68
CA ASP A 95 -12.46 -0.43 -9.23
C ASP A 95 -11.92 0.00 -7.85
N GLY A 96 -12.72 0.72 -7.05
CA GLY A 96 -12.40 1.08 -5.66
C GLY A 96 -11.15 1.95 -5.50
N ALA A 97 -10.56 1.99 -4.30
CA ALA A 97 -9.27 2.65 -4.07
C ALA A 97 -8.23 1.59 -3.66
N TRP A 98 -7.07 1.59 -4.31
CA TRP A 98 -6.01 0.61 -4.04
C TRP A 98 -4.65 1.04 -4.55
N SER A 99 -3.59 0.42 -4.01
CA SER A 99 -2.22 0.55 -4.51
C SER A 99 -1.47 -0.79 -4.41
N TYR A 100 -0.47 -0.96 -5.28
CA TYR A 100 0.59 -1.94 -5.00
C TYR A 100 1.53 -1.42 -3.91
N ILE A 101 2.15 -2.35 -3.20
CA ILE A 101 3.03 -2.03 -2.06
C ILE A 101 4.45 -1.77 -2.55
N GLY A 102 4.90 -0.51 -2.42
CA GLY A 102 6.29 -0.15 -2.61
C GLY A 102 6.86 -0.53 -3.97
N THR A 103 8.02 -1.19 -3.99
CA THR A 103 8.74 -1.61 -5.19
C THR A 103 8.00 -2.65 -6.04
N ASP A 104 6.88 -3.21 -5.56
CA ASP A 104 6.03 -4.05 -6.42
C ASP A 104 5.45 -3.28 -7.60
N CYS A 105 5.31 -1.96 -7.48
CA CYS A 105 4.93 -1.08 -8.59
C CYS A 105 5.85 -1.26 -9.83
N SER A 106 7.13 -1.55 -9.61
CA SER A 106 8.12 -1.78 -10.68
C SER A 106 7.93 -3.12 -11.41
N ALA A 107 7.18 -4.06 -10.84
CA ALA A 107 6.90 -5.37 -11.46
C ALA A 107 5.65 -5.35 -12.34
N ILE A 108 4.88 -4.25 -12.32
CA ILE A 108 3.63 -4.11 -13.07
C ILE A 108 3.94 -3.59 -14.48
N PRO A 109 3.27 -4.11 -15.54
CA PRO A 109 3.42 -3.58 -16.90
C PRO A 109 3.21 -2.06 -16.99
N LEU A 110 4.00 -1.39 -17.84
CA LEU A 110 4.00 0.09 -17.95
C LEU A 110 2.69 0.67 -18.49
N ASN A 111 1.88 -0.15 -19.16
CA ASN A 111 0.55 0.22 -19.64
C ASN A 111 -0.57 -0.06 -18.63
N ALA A 112 -0.26 -0.64 -17.46
CA ALA A 112 -1.22 -0.93 -16.40
C ALA A 112 -1.03 0.03 -15.21
N PRO A 113 -2.12 0.40 -14.51
CA PRO A 113 -2.03 1.21 -13.30
C PRO A 113 -1.37 0.43 -12.15
N THR A 114 -0.65 1.14 -11.29
CA THR A 114 -0.12 0.63 -10.02
C THR A 114 -0.91 1.14 -8.81
N MET A 115 -1.84 2.06 -9.05
CA MET A 115 -2.75 2.60 -8.05
C MET A 115 -4.06 2.97 -8.76
N ASN A 116 -5.19 2.81 -8.08
CA ASN A 116 -6.47 3.36 -8.49
C ASN A 116 -7.07 4.19 -7.36
N LEU A 117 -7.66 5.32 -7.71
CA LEU A 117 -8.36 6.20 -6.79
C LEU A 117 -9.79 6.39 -7.29
N GLY A 118 -10.64 5.39 -7.09
CA GLY A 118 -12.06 5.44 -7.44
C GLY A 118 -12.87 6.42 -6.60
N PHE A 119 -12.30 6.91 -5.49
CA PHE A 119 -12.80 7.99 -4.66
C PHE A 119 -11.64 8.70 -3.95
N LEU A 120 -11.84 9.95 -3.52
CA LEU A 120 -10.77 10.84 -3.02
C LEU A 120 -11.08 11.47 -1.65
N ASP A 121 -12.12 10.99 -0.96
CA ASP A 121 -12.53 11.49 0.35
C ASP A 121 -11.61 11.04 1.49
N GLY A 122 -11.68 11.76 2.61
CA GLY A 122 -11.14 11.30 3.90
C GLY A 122 -9.62 11.08 4.00
N GLY A 123 -8.83 11.46 3.00
CA GLY A 123 -7.39 11.16 2.98
C GLY A 123 -7.02 9.91 2.18
N THR A 124 -7.94 9.38 1.37
CA THR A 124 -7.73 8.19 0.52
C THR A 124 -6.43 8.27 -0.30
N PRO A 125 -6.12 9.35 -1.04
CA PRO A 125 -4.81 9.46 -1.70
C PRO A 125 -3.61 9.33 -0.77
N ALA A 126 -3.64 9.96 0.42
CA ALA A 126 -2.54 9.83 1.37
C ALA A 126 -2.37 8.37 1.84
N HIS A 127 -3.49 7.67 2.09
CA HIS A 127 -3.50 6.25 2.46
C HIS A 127 -2.84 5.39 1.37
N GLU A 128 -3.33 5.50 0.13
CA GLU A 128 -2.80 4.73 -1.00
C GLU A 128 -1.33 5.07 -1.32
N PHE A 129 -0.90 6.32 -1.14
CA PHE A 129 0.50 6.68 -1.26
C PHE A 129 1.36 6.07 -0.14
N GLY A 130 0.80 5.83 1.04
CA GLY A 130 1.44 5.05 2.11
C GLY A 130 1.79 3.64 1.62
N HIS A 131 0.84 2.98 0.97
CA HIS A 131 1.08 1.69 0.31
C HIS A 131 2.13 1.80 -0.79
N ALA A 132 2.03 2.79 -1.68
CA ALA A 132 2.97 2.98 -2.77
C ALA A 132 4.42 3.24 -2.31
N ILE A 133 4.65 3.77 -1.11
CA ILE A 133 6.01 3.92 -0.53
C ILE A 133 6.46 2.70 0.30
N GLY A 134 5.60 1.70 0.45
CA GLY A 134 5.93 0.41 1.07
C GLY A 134 5.36 0.20 2.46
N LEU A 135 4.35 0.97 2.88
CA LEU A 135 3.63 0.71 4.13
C LEU A 135 2.50 -0.30 3.90
N ALA A 136 2.35 -1.25 4.81
CA ALA A 136 1.22 -2.17 4.86
C ALA A 136 0.14 -1.64 5.81
N HIS A 137 -1.06 -2.21 5.72
CA HIS A 137 -2.17 -1.84 6.58
C HIS A 137 -1.86 -2.04 8.08
N GLU A 138 -2.10 -1.00 8.88
CA GLU A 138 -1.86 -0.99 10.34
C GLU A 138 -2.70 -2.03 11.09
N HIS A 139 -3.88 -2.44 10.57
CA HIS A 139 -4.67 -3.51 11.20
C HIS A 139 -4.00 -4.89 11.14
N GLN A 140 -2.94 -5.06 10.35
CA GLN A 140 -2.12 -6.27 10.32
C GLN A 140 -0.95 -6.21 11.31
N ASN A 141 -0.96 -5.25 12.24
CA ASN A 141 0.08 -5.14 13.26
C ASN A 141 0.16 -6.40 14.14
N PRO A 142 1.32 -7.08 14.24
CA PRO A 142 1.50 -8.21 15.16
C PRO A 142 1.32 -7.84 16.63
N ALA A 143 1.34 -6.56 16.99
CA ALA A 143 1.01 -6.09 18.33
C ALA A 143 -0.50 -6.15 18.64
N GLY A 144 -1.34 -6.47 17.64
CA GLY A 144 -2.80 -6.61 17.76
C GLY A 144 -3.56 -5.29 17.74
N GLY A 145 -4.89 -5.35 17.69
CA GLY A 145 -5.76 -4.17 17.85
C GLY A 145 -7.24 -4.35 17.52
N ILE A 146 -7.60 -5.19 16.54
CA ILE A 146 -8.99 -5.37 16.09
C ILE A 146 -9.44 -6.80 16.34
N GLN A 147 -10.56 -6.97 17.07
CA GLN A 147 -11.27 -8.24 17.20
C GLN A 147 -12.28 -8.36 16.06
N TRP A 148 -11.88 -9.00 14.96
CA TRP A 148 -12.72 -9.12 13.78
C TRP A 148 -13.84 -10.14 13.96
N ASN A 149 -15.03 -9.82 13.45
CA ASN A 149 -16.00 -10.86 13.11
C ASN A 149 -15.62 -11.46 11.75
N GLU A 150 -14.67 -12.39 11.76
CA GLU A 150 -14.04 -12.93 10.55
C GLU A 150 -15.03 -13.42 9.51
N GLN A 151 -16.10 -14.12 9.95
CA GLN A 151 -17.12 -14.66 9.05
C GLN A 151 -17.88 -13.55 8.32
N VAL A 152 -18.12 -12.41 8.97
CA VAL A 152 -18.75 -11.25 8.34
C VAL A 152 -17.78 -10.62 7.35
N VAL A 153 -16.50 -10.45 7.74
CA VAL A 153 -15.46 -9.89 6.85
C VAL A 153 -15.31 -10.74 5.59
N ILE A 154 -15.15 -12.06 5.72
CA ILE A 154 -15.05 -13.00 4.61
C ILE A 154 -16.28 -12.92 3.70
N ARG A 155 -17.48 -12.91 4.29
CA ARG A 155 -18.73 -12.83 3.53
C ARG A 155 -18.87 -11.52 2.75
N GLU A 156 -18.49 -10.39 3.34
CA GLU A 156 -18.59 -9.09 2.68
C GLU A 156 -17.53 -8.94 1.58
N MET A 157 -16.31 -9.43 1.80
CA MET A 157 -15.22 -9.36 0.80
C MET A 157 -15.42 -10.32 -0.39
N ALA A 158 -16.21 -11.38 -0.23
CA ALA A 158 -16.62 -12.25 -1.33
C ALA A 158 -17.62 -11.59 -2.30
N LYS A 159 -18.22 -10.46 -1.92
CA LYS A 159 -19.16 -9.72 -2.78
C LYS A 159 -18.43 -8.70 -3.66
N SER A 160 -19.16 -8.16 -4.62
CA SER A 160 -18.74 -7.00 -5.41
C SER A 160 -18.36 -5.82 -4.49
N PRO A 161 -17.30 -5.04 -4.80
CA PRO A 161 -16.45 -5.11 -6.00
C PRO A 161 -15.26 -6.07 -5.88
N ASN A 162 -15.00 -6.62 -4.69
CA ASN A 162 -13.74 -7.31 -4.40
C ASN A 162 -13.71 -8.73 -4.97
N PHE A 163 -14.78 -9.50 -4.77
CA PHE A 163 -14.88 -10.91 -5.17
C PHE A 163 -13.69 -11.74 -4.67
N TRP A 164 -13.24 -11.48 -3.45
CA TRP A 164 -12.12 -12.20 -2.86
C TRP A 164 -12.58 -13.55 -2.32
N ASP A 165 -11.76 -14.57 -2.52
CA ASP A 165 -11.91 -15.81 -1.77
C ASP A 165 -11.53 -15.59 -0.29
N GLU A 166 -11.85 -16.58 0.54
CA GLU A 166 -11.54 -16.55 1.97
C GLU A 166 -10.05 -16.39 2.22
N GLN A 167 -9.21 -17.06 1.43
CA GLN A 167 -7.75 -17.03 1.61
C GLN A 167 -7.19 -15.63 1.39
N LYS A 168 -7.62 -14.96 0.32
CA LYS A 168 -7.25 -13.58 0.02
C LYS A 168 -7.77 -12.61 1.07
N THR A 169 -8.99 -12.85 1.58
CA THR A 169 -9.56 -12.05 2.68
C THR A 169 -8.78 -12.21 3.97
N ARG A 170 -8.39 -13.45 4.31
CA ARG A 170 -7.56 -13.74 5.47
C ARG A 170 -6.22 -13.03 5.35
N HIS A 171 -5.49 -13.26 4.27
CA HIS A 171 -4.17 -12.68 4.08
C HIS A 171 -4.16 -11.14 4.09
N ASN A 172 -5.18 -10.49 3.51
CA ASN A 172 -5.23 -9.04 3.38
C ASN A 172 -5.84 -8.33 4.61
N ILE A 173 -6.73 -8.97 5.36
CA ILE A 173 -7.50 -8.31 6.42
C ILE A 173 -7.28 -8.94 7.80
N LEU A 174 -7.36 -10.28 7.87
CA LEU A 174 -7.45 -11.00 9.14
C LEU A 174 -6.09 -11.46 9.67
N ASP A 175 -5.17 -11.81 8.77
CA ASP A 175 -3.84 -12.29 9.11
C ASP A 175 -2.97 -11.11 9.53
N THR A 176 -2.25 -11.31 10.64
CA THR A 176 -1.26 -10.34 11.13
C THR A 176 0.11 -10.64 10.52
N ASN A 177 0.88 -9.59 10.24
CA ASN A 177 2.23 -9.72 9.73
C ASN A 177 3.17 -10.32 10.79
N VAL A 178 4.17 -11.10 10.38
CA VAL A 178 5.09 -11.73 11.35
C VAL A 178 6.21 -10.76 11.73
N SER A 179 6.42 -10.55 13.04
CA SER A 179 7.52 -9.71 13.52
C SER A 179 8.86 -10.44 13.42
N GLY A 180 9.79 -9.94 12.59
CA GLY A 180 11.19 -10.37 12.58
C GLY A 180 12.06 -9.41 13.38
N PHE A 181 12.86 -9.92 14.33
CA PHE A 181 13.92 -9.14 14.98
C PHE A 181 15.14 -9.09 14.07
N ILE A 182 15.57 -7.88 13.66
CA ILE A 182 16.91 -7.68 13.12
C ILE A 182 17.83 -7.48 14.32
N LEU A 183 18.53 -8.55 14.74
CA LEU A 183 19.81 -8.34 15.42
C LEU A 183 20.74 -7.70 14.39
N PRO A 184 21.47 -6.62 14.72
CA PRO A 184 22.54 -6.16 13.86
C PRO A 184 23.49 -7.34 13.69
N ARG A 185 23.64 -7.84 12.46
CA ARG A 185 24.71 -8.78 12.15
C ARG A 185 26.00 -8.04 12.47
N LYS A 186 26.60 -8.34 13.63
CA LYS A 186 28.01 -8.04 13.88
C LYS A 186 28.75 -8.69 12.73
N PHE A 187 29.34 -7.89 11.86
CA PHE A 187 30.44 -8.34 11.02
C PHE A 187 31.62 -8.58 11.99
N PRO A 188 32.09 -9.81 12.20
CA PRO A 188 33.40 -9.99 12.77
C PRO A 188 34.42 -9.66 11.68
N CYS A 189 35.05 -8.48 11.75
CA CYS A 189 36.39 -8.35 11.20
C CYS A 189 37.31 -9.25 12.04
N LYS A 190 37.68 -10.40 11.48
CA LYS A 190 38.94 -11.10 11.75
C LYS A 190 39.83 -10.80 10.54
N ALA A 191 41.12 -10.52 10.62
CA ALA A 191 42.08 -10.41 11.70
C ALA A 191 43.05 -9.26 11.35
#